data_AF-A0AA36MUD5-F1
#
_entry.id   AF-A0AA36MUD5-F1
#
_cell.length_a   1.000
_cell.length_b   1.000
_cell.length_c   1.000
_cell.angle_alpha   90.00
_cell.angle_beta   90.00
_cell.angle_gamma   90.00
#
_symmetry.space_group_name_H-M   'P 1'
#
loop_
_entity.id
_entity.type
_entity.pdbx_description
1 polymer ?
#
loop_
_entity_poly.entity_id
_entity_poly.type
_entity_poly.pdbx_seq_one_letter_code
_entity_poly.pdbx_strand_id
1 'polypeptide(L)'
;MQKSQSEGSLAFLKNSKVGSATGFMLANGGIIAIPHGKKSKGLIDFANRFNTVSEYQDRFREIPHCYASMDRKPLMPYHPNAPRSRLALEDAPVPLKNASTIQFLDRFCVHKRRFVSTHKNYYTGECVDMRSNPGMIADSTKLKRMLMEK
;
A
#
# COMPACT_ATOMS: atom_id res chain seq x y z
N MET A 1 -24.66 -21.64 16.28
CA MET A 1 -24.87 -20.87 17.53
C MET A 1 -23.60 -20.94 18.37
N GLN A 2 -22.87 -19.83 18.54
CA GLN A 2 -21.81 -19.74 19.55
C GLN A 2 -22.48 -19.68 20.93
N LYS A 3 -22.20 -20.64 21.81
CA LYS A 3 -22.63 -20.57 23.22
C LYS A 3 -21.83 -19.47 23.92
N SER A 4 -22.52 -18.61 24.67
CA SER A 4 -21.90 -17.61 25.52
C SER A 4 -20.95 -18.28 26.51
N GLN A 5 -19.77 -17.70 26.74
CA GLN A 5 -18.71 -18.26 27.58
C GLN A 5 -19.08 -18.41 29.07
N SER A 6 -20.31 -18.09 29.46
CA SER A 6 -20.81 -18.12 30.83
C SER A 6 -21.20 -19.51 31.34
N GLU A 7 -21.42 -20.50 30.47
CA GLU A 7 -21.97 -21.82 30.86
C GLU A 7 -20.98 -22.99 30.63
N GLY A 8 -19.71 -22.69 30.37
CA GLY A 8 -18.66 -23.70 30.20
C GLY A 8 -17.93 -24.03 31.51
N SER A 9 -17.17 -25.12 31.50
CA SER A 9 -16.23 -25.53 32.57
C SER A 9 -15.22 -24.44 32.99
N LEU A 10 -15.22 -23.28 32.32
CA LEU A 10 -14.40 -22.10 32.52
C LEU A 10 -15.03 -21.08 33.50
N ALA A 11 -16.19 -21.38 34.10
CA ALA A 11 -16.89 -20.49 35.03
C ALA A 11 -16.08 -20.10 36.30
N PHE A 12 -15.04 -20.86 36.67
CA PHE A 12 -14.13 -20.52 37.77
C PHE A 12 -13.19 -19.35 37.46
N LEU A 13 -13.18 -18.83 36.24
CA LEU A 13 -12.32 -17.72 35.79
C LEU A 13 -12.90 -16.33 36.05
N LYS A 14 -14.09 -16.23 36.68
CA LYS A 14 -14.82 -14.97 36.88
C LYS A 14 -14.04 -13.91 37.69
N ASN A 15 -12.99 -14.30 38.42
CA ASN A 15 -12.19 -13.43 39.29
C ASN A 15 -10.69 -13.39 38.96
N SER A 16 -10.24 -13.89 37.80
CA SER A 16 -8.83 -13.77 37.43
C SER A 16 -8.52 -12.33 36.98
N LYS A 17 -7.40 -11.76 37.44
CA LYS A 17 -6.97 -10.43 37.02
C LYS A 17 -6.67 -10.47 35.52
N VAL A 18 -7.28 -9.55 34.76
CA VAL A 18 -7.04 -9.43 33.32
C VAL A 18 -5.53 -9.33 33.07
N GLY A 19 -4.96 -10.31 32.35
CA GLY A 19 -3.53 -10.36 32.02
C GLY A 19 -2.62 -11.14 32.98
N SER A 20 -3.15 -11.85 34.00
CA SER A 20 -2.30 -12.66 34.92
C SER A 20 -2.14 -14.13 34.52
N ALA A 21 -3.20 -14.81 34.06
CA ALA A 21 -3.14 -16.17 33.50
C ALA A 21 -4.13 -16.35 32.33
N THR A 22 -3.86 -17.27 31.40
CA THR A 22 -4.80 -17.59 30.30
C THR A 22 -5.96 -18.47 30.78
N GLY A 23 -5.70 -19.26 31.82
CA GLY A 23 -6.66 -20.14 32.46
C GLY A 23 -6.03 -20.81 33.68
N PHE A 24 -6.81 -21.63 34.40
CA PHE A 24 -6.29 -22.56 35.40
C PHE A 24 -6.59 -23.98 34.96
N MET A 25 -5.70 -24.92 35.27
CA MET A 25 -5.87 -26.35 35.03
C MET A 25 -5.80 -27.11 36.35
N LEU A 26 -6.60 -28.16 36.48
CA LEU A 26 -6.50 -29.10 37.60
C LEU A 26 -5.51 -30.20 37.20
N ALA A 27 -4.37 -30.29 37.89
CA ALA A 27 -3.39 -31.35 37.69
C ALA A 27 -3.05 -31.98 39.04
N ASN A 28 -3.22 -33.30 39.17
CA ASN A 28 -2.97 -34.07 40.39
C ASN A 28 -3.64 -33.47 41.65
N GLY A 29 -4.88 -33.00 41.52
CA GLY A 29 -5.64 -32.39 42.63
C GLY A 29 -5.23 -30.96 42.99
N GLY A 30 -4.16 -30.42 42.39
CA GLY A 30 -3.74 -29.03 42.52
C GLY A 30 -4.27 -28.15 41.38
N ILE A 31 -4.69 -26.93 41.71
CA ILE A 31 -5.07 -25.91 40.72
C ILE A 31 -3.80 -25.16 40.31
N ILE A 32 -3.41 -25.28 39.05
CA ILE A 32 -2.21 -24.63 38.48
C ILE A 32 -2.65 -23.58 37.46
N ALA A 33 -2.03 -22.40 37.47
CA ALA A 33 -2.30 -21.36 36.47
C ALA A 33 -1.54 -21.64 35.17
N ILE A 34 -2.24 -21.58 34.02
CA ILE A 34 -1.61 -21.64 32.70
C ILE A 34 -1.02 -20.26 32.39
N PRO A 35 0.30 -20.16 32.17
CA PRO A 35 0.94 -18.88 31.87
C PRO A 35 0.41 -18.29 30.56
N HIS A 36 0.48 -16.97 30.42
CA HIS A 36 0.16 -16.31 29.15
C HIS A 36 1.16 -16.74 28.07
N GLY A 37 0.68 -17.53 27.11
CA GLY A 37 1.47 -17.89 25.94
C GLY A 37 1.80 -16.63 25.14
N LYS A 38 3.09 -16.31 24.98
CA LYS A 38 3.50 -15.40 23.92
C LYS A 38 3.09 -16.07 22.62
N LYS A 39 2.08 -15.53 21.93
CA LYS A 39 1.79 -15.94 20.55
C LYS A 39 3.10 -15.78 19.79
N SER A 40 3.68 -16.88 19.30
CA SER A 40 4.75 -16.77 18.32
C SER A 40 4.13 -16.01 17.15
N LYS A 41 4.63 -14.79 16.90
CA LYS A 41 4.20 -14.04 15.73
C LYS A 41 4.54 -14.93 14.55
N GLY A 42 3.52 -15.44 13.86
CA GLY A 42 3.72 -16.19 12.63
C GLY A 42 4.60 -15.38 11.68
N LEU A 43 5.29 -16.09 10.78
CA LEU A 43 6.06 -15.46 9.72
C LEU A 43 5.14 -14.42 9.04
N ILE A 44 5.54 -13.16 9.11
CA ILE A 44 4.99 -12.08 8.29
C ILE A 44 3.59 -11.58 8.72
N ASP A 45 3.50 -10.94 9.87
CA ASP A 45 2.43 -9.97 10.12
C ASP A 45 2.89 -8.60 9.60
N PHE A 46 2.71 -8.32 8.30
CA PHE A 46 2.90 -7.00 7.71
C PHE A 46 1.74 -6.06 8.12
N ALA A 47 1.38 -6.04 9.40
CA ALA A 47 0.49 -5.01 9.90
C ALA A 47 1.19 -3.66 9.64
N ASN A 48 0.64 -2.90 8.69
CA ASN A 48 1.15 -1.57 8.36
C ASN A 48 1.19 -0.75 9.66
N ARG A 49 2.39 -0.35 10.07
CA ARG A 49 2.59 0.49 11.27
C ARG A 49 1.86 1.83 11.18
N PHE A 50 1.49 2.22 9.97
CA PHE A 50 0.67 3.39 9.69
C PHE A 50 -0.75 2.98 9.30
N ASN A 51 -1.75 3.53 10.01
CA ASN A 51 -3.16 3.44 9.63
C ASN A 51 -3.53 4.33 8.43
N THR A 52 -2.60 5.19 8.00
CA THR A 52 -2.81 6.15 6.91
C THR A 52 -1.93 5.80 5.71
N VAL A 53 -2.51 5.94 4.52
CA VAL A 53 -1.79 5.81 3.25
C VAL A 53 -0.98 7.08 3.02
N SER A 54 0.27 6.97 2.55
CA SER A 54 1.03 8.16 2.16
C SER A 54 0.35 8.89 1.00
N GLU A 55 0.51 10.21 0.91
CA GLU A 55 -0.09 10.99 -0.17
C GLU A 55 0.28 10.46 -1.56
N TYR A 56 1.54 10.04 -1.73
CA TYR A 56 2.00 9.39 -2.97
C TYR A 56 1.27 8.07 -3.21
N GLN A 57 1.19 7.21 -2.21
CA GLN A 57 0.54 5.91 -2.37
C GLN A 57 -0.97 6.05 -2.66
N ASP A 58 -1.66 7.02 -2.07
CA ASP A 58 -3.08 7.27 -2.38
C ASP A 58 -3.27 7.86 -3.78
N ARG A 59 -2.36 8.71 -4.24
CA ARG A 59 -2.39 9.31 -5.60
C ARG A 59 -2.01 8.33 -6.71
N PHE A 60 -1.14 7.35 -6.44
CA PHE A 60 -0.62 6.40 -7.44
C PHE A 60 -1.18 4.98 -7.31
N ARG A 61 -2.19 4.76 -6.48
CA ARG A 61 -2.87 3.46 -6.42
C ARG A 61 -3.64 3.19 -7.70
N GLU A 62 -3.61 1.94 -8.14
CA GLU A 62 -4.48 1.44 -9.18
C GLU A 62 -5.85 1.14 -8.57
N ILE A 63 -6.88 1.83 -9.06
CA ILE A 63 -8.27 1.56 -8.69
C ILE A 63 -8.83 0.64 -9.77
N PRO A 64 -9.11 -0.63 -9.46
CA PRO A 64 -9.66 -1.57 -10.45
C PRO A 64 -11.01 -1.07 -10.92
N HIS A 65 -11.25 -1.15 -12.24
CA HIS A 65 -12.48 -0.71 -12.89
C HIS A 65 -12.92 0.68 -12.44
N CYS A 66 -12.23 1.73 -12.92
CA CYS A 66 -12.58 3.11 -12.62
C CYS A 66 -12.48 3.94 -13.91
N TYR A 67 -13.64 4.22 -14.52
CA TYR A 67 -13.73 4.87 -15.83
C TYR A 67 -14.99 5.73 -15.98
N ALA A 68 -14.99 6.57 -17.01
CA ALA A 68 -15.99 7.61 -17.27
C ALA A 68 -17.40 7.08 -17.58
N SER A 69 -17.57 5.81 -17.95
CA SER A 69 -18.88 5.20 -18.22
C SER A 69 -19.43 4.34 -17.07
N MET A 70 -18.77 4.27 -15.91
CA MET A 70 -19.30 3.51 -14.77
C MET A 70 -20.54 4.16 -14.13
N ASP A 71 -21.50 3.31 -13.74
CA ASP A 71 -22.67 3.72 -12.95
C ASP A 71 -22.31 4.12 -11.52
N ARG A 72 -21.41 3.36 -10.86
CA ARG A 72 -21.02 3.56 -9.44
C ARG A 72 -19.60 4.12 -9.30
N LYS A 73 -19.37 5.32 -9.82
CA LYS A 73 -18.06 5.98 -9.69
C LYS A 73 -17.77 6.38 -8.24
N PRO A 74 -16.50 6.27 -7.79
CA PRO A 74 -16.13 6.69 -6.45
C PRO A 74 -16.29 8.20 -6.28
N LEU A 75 -16.92 8.63 -5.19
CA LEU A 75 -17.09 10.05 -4.85
C LEU A 75 -15.73 10.64 -4.45
N MET A 76 -15.17 11.48 -5.33
CA MET A 76 -13.92 12.19 -5.10
C MET A 76 -14.00 13.57 -5.78
N PRO A 77 -13.19 14.56 -5.34
CA PRO A 77 -13.09 15.84 -6.02
C PRO A 77 -12.84 15.69 -7.51
N TYR A 78 -13.45 16.55 -8.32
CA TYR A 78 -13.27 16.49 -9.77
C TYR A 78 -11.81 16.79 -10.13
N HIS A 79 -11.20 15.87 -10.87
CA HIS A 79 -9.88 16.06 -11.45
C HIS A 79 -9.89 15.47 -12.87
N PRO A 80 -9.46 16.23 -13.89
CA PRO A 80 -9.56 15.78 -15.30
C PRO A 80 -8.74 14.51 -15.54
N ASN A 81 -7.58 14.38 -14.89
CA ASN A 81 -6.73 13.20 -15.02
C ASN A 81 -7.02 12.08 -14.00
N ALA A 82 -8.10 12.17 -13.21
CA ALA A 82 -8.44 11.08 -12.27
C ALA A 82 -8.87 9.82 -13.03
N PRO A 83 -8.61 8.60 -12.49
CA PRO A 83 -9.04 7.35 -13.12
C PRO A 83 -10.52 7.35 -13.55
N ARG A 84 -11.42 7.82 -12.68
CA ARG A 84 -12.88 7.92 -12.94
C ARG A 84 -13.28 8.80 -14.13
N SER A 85 -12.38 9.64 -14.62
CA SER A 85 -12.61 10.56 -15.75
C SER A 85 -12.03 10.02 -17.06
N ARG A 86 -11.31 8.87 -17.02
CA ARG A 86 -10.66 8.26 -18.18
C ARG A 86 -11.60 7.30 -18.88
N LEU A 87 -11.36 7.04 -20.17
CA LEU A 87 -12.01 5.96 -20.89
C LEU A 87 -11.54 4.60 -20.37
N ALA A 88 -12.41 3.59 -20.47
CA ALA A 88 -12.03 2.22 -20.18
C ALA A 88 -10.89 1.81 -21.12
N LEU A 89 -9.84 1.25 -20.54
CA LEU A 89 -8.74 0.65 -21.28
C LEU A 89 -8.87 -0.86 -21.13
N GLU A 90 -8.71 -1.60 -22.22
CA GLU A 90 -8.61 -3.05 -22.18
C GLU A 90 -7.41 -3.45 -21.32
N ASP A 91 -7.61 -4.47 -20.48
CA ASP A 91 -6.50 -5.01 -19.69
C ASP A 91 -5.49 -5.69 -20.62
N ALA A 92 -4.22 -5.70 -20.20
CA ALA A 92 -3.21 -6.39 -20.98
C ALA A 92 -3.57 -7.88 -21.04
N PRO A 93 -3.54 -8.51 -22.24
CA PRO A 93 -3.87 -9.92 -22.35
C PRO A 93 -2.92 -10.74 -21.48
N VAL A 94 -3.48 -11.66 -20.70
CA VAL A 94 -2.68 -12.56 -19.86
C VAL A 94 -1.78 -13.39 -20.78
N PRO A 95 -0.46 -13.35 -20.62
CA PRO A 95 0.44 -14.12 -21.45
C PRO A 95 0.18 -15.62 -21.27
N LEU A 96 0.32 -16.38 -22.35
CA LEU A 96 0.24 -17.84 -22.31
C LEU A 96 1.29 -18.39 -21.36
N LYS A 97 0.97 -19.48 -20.63
CA LYS A 97 1.85 -20.10 -19.62
C LYS A 97 3.25 -20.47 -20.15
N ASN A 98 3.39 -20.66 -21.46
CA ASN A 98 4.63 -21.08 -22.12
C ASN A 98 5.27 -19.96 -22.96
N ALA A 99 4.71 -18.74 -22.96
CA ALA A 99 5.25 -17.61 -23.71
C ALA A 99 6.23 -16.83 -22.81
N SER A 100 7.50 -17.24 -22.82
CA SER A 100 8.59 -16.50 -22.17
C SER A 100 9.19 -15.43 -23.10
N THR A 101 8.34 -14.57 -23.68
CA THR A 101 8.81 -13.40 -24.45
C THR A 101 8.65 -12.16 -23.59
N ILE A 102 9.70 -11.81 -22.85
CA ILE A 102 9.78 -10.53 -22.14
C ILE A 102 10.18 -9.46 -23.17
N GLN A 103 9.19 -8.84 -23.81
CA GLN A 103 9.45 -7.73 -24.73
C GLN A 103 9.50 -6.42 -23.94
N PHE A 104 10.70 -5.94 -23.65
CA PHE A 104 10.91 -4.61 -23.09
C PHE A 104 10.67 -3.56 -24.19
N LEU A 105 9.42 -3.19 -24.41
CA LEU A 105 9.09 -2.02 -25.23
C LEU A 105 9.35 -0.75 -24.41
N ASP A 106 10.29 0.06 -24.91
CA ASP A 106 10.70 1.39 -24.47
C ASP A 106 10.89 1.59 -22.95
N ARG A 107 12.09 2.01 -22.54
CA ARG A 107 12.46 2.20 -21.12
C ARG A 107 11.57 3.22 -20.39
N PHE A 108 10.81 4.02 -21.13
CA PHE A 108 9.96 5.09 -20.62
C PHE A 108 8.45 4.78 -20.65
N CYS A 109 8.02 3.62 -21.16
CA CYS A 109 6.60 3.27 -21.26
C CYS A 109 6.02 2.74 -19.94
N VAL A 110 6.11 3.54 -18.87
CA VAL A 110 5.36 3.26 -17.64
C VAL A 110 3.91 3.65 -17.90
N HIS A 111 3.06 2.67 -18.19
CA HIS A 111 1.63 2.87 -18.50
C HIS A 111 0.90 3.65 -17.39
N LYS A 112 1.36 3.51 -16.14
CA LYS A 112 0.85 4.24 -14.97
C LYS A 112 1.12 5.76 -15.03
N ARG A 113 2.14 6.21 -15.78
CA ARG A 113 2.54 7.64 -15.89
C ARG A 113 1.91 8.38 -17.09
N ARG A 114 1.12 7.71 -17.93
CA ARG A 114 0.51 8.30 -19.13
C ARG A 114 -0.46 9.46 -18.84
N PHE A 115 -1.02 9.51 -17.63
CA PHE A 115 -2.06 10.48 -17.25
C PHE A 115 -1.57 11.49 -16.19
N VAL A 116 -0.28 11.80 -16.21
CA VAL A 116 0.35 12.75 -15.29
C VAL A 116 0.47 14.11 -16.01
N SER A 117 0.21 15.21 -15.30
CA SER A 117 0.39 16.54 -15.89
C SER A 117 1.85 16.76 -16.29
N THR A 118 2.09 17.58 -17.31
CA THR A 118 3.45 17.96 -17.74
C THR A 118 4.29 18.43 -16.56
N HIS A 119 3.74 19.29 -15.71
CA HIS A 119 4.40 19.74 -14.49
C HIS A 119 4.87 18.58 -13.60
N LYS A 120 4.02 17.59 -13.31
CA LYS A 120 4.40 16.44 -12.48
C LYS A 120 5.41 15.50 -13.16
N ASN A 121 5.49 15.49 -14.49
CA ASN A 121 6.49 14.72 -15.20
C ASN A 121 7.88 15.38 -15.13
N TYR A 122 7.94 16.71 -15.18
CA TYR A 122 9.18 17.47 -15.10
C TYR A 122 9.51 17.98 -13.69
N TYR A 123 8.66 17.69 -12.69
CA TYR A 123 8.87 18.13 -11.32
C TYR A 123 10.06 17.39 -10.71
N THR A 124 11.14 18.13 -10.45
CA THR A 124 12.38 17.61 -9.86
C THR A 124 12.35 17.63 -8.34
N GLY A 125 11.42 18.35 -7.72
CA GLY A 125 11.39 18.55 -6.26
C GLY A 125 12.50 19.45 -5.73
N GLU A 126 13.32 20.02 -6.62
CA GLU A 126 14.37 20.95 -6.24
C GLU A 126 13.76 22.32 -5.88
N CYS A 127 14.45 23.04 -5.00
CA CYS A 127 14.11 24.43 -4.75
C CYS A 127 14.23 25.23 -6.05
N VAL A 128 13.38 26.26 -6.20
CA VAL A 128 13.43 27.15 -7.35
C VAL A 128 14.83 27.76 -7.43
N ASP A 129 15.49 27.63 -8.58
CA ASP A 129 16.78 28.27 -8.79
C ASP A 129 16.57 29.79 -8.83
N MET A 130 17.20 30.51 -7.90
CA MET A 130 17.13 31.97 -7.81
C MET A 130 18.11 32.66 -8.76
N ARG A 131 18.98 31.90 -9.43
CA ARG A 131 19.97 32.44 -10.35
C ARG A 131 19.26 32.94 -11.62
N SER A 132 19.65 34.11 -12.09
CA SER A 132 19.14 34.71 -13.34
C SER A 132 20.09 34.52 -14.53
N ASN A 133 21.35 34.14 -14.29
CA ASN A 133 22.35 34.00 -15.35
C ASN A 133 22.12 32.72 -16.17
N PRO A 134 21.76 32.83 -17.46
CA PRO A 134 21.42 31.67 -18.29
C PRO A 134 22.61 30.74 -18.54
N GLY A 135 23.84 31.26 -18.56
CA GLY A 135 25.05 30.44 -18.77
C GLY A 135 25.30 29.50 -17.59
N MET A 136 25.17 30.00 -16.36
CA MET A 136 25.31 29.18 -15.16
C MET A 136 24.21 28.11 -15.03
N ILE A 137 23.00 28.43 -15.48
CA ILE A 137 21.87 27.48 -15.52
C ILE A 137 22.12 26.40 -16.59
N ALA A 138 22.66 26.78 -17.75
CA ALA A 138 22.98 25.84 -18.82
C ALA A 138 24.07 24.83 -18.39
N ASP A 139 25.13 25.30 -17.73
CA ASP A 139 26.20 24.42 -17.25
C ASP A 139 25.71 23.48 -16.13
N SER A 140 24.90 23.98 -15.18
CA SER A 140 24.36 23.14 -14.10
C SER A 140 23.39 22.07 -14.63
N THR A 141 22.52 22.42 -15.58
CA THR A 141 21.60 21.47 -16.22
C THR A 141 22.33 20.43 -17.08
N LYS A 142 23.39 20.82 -17.79
CA LYS A 142 24.26 19.89 -18.54
C LYS A 142 24.93 18.88 -17.62
N LEU A 143 25.52 19.34 -16.52
CA LEU A 143 26.17 18.48 -15.53
C LEU A 143 25.16 17.51 -14.90
N LYS A 144 23.99 18.01 -14.54
CA LYS A 144 22.90 17.20 -13.98
C LYS A 144 22.44 16.10 -14.94
N ARG A 145 22.33 16.40 -16.24
CA ARG A 145 22.04 15.39 -17.26
C ARG A 145 23.12 14.31 -17.33
N MET A 146 24.40 14.70 -17.34
CA MET A 146 25.51 13.73 -17.35
C MET A 146 25.52 12.81 -16.13
N LEU A 147 25.12 13.33 -14.95
CA LEU A 147 24.99 12.52 -13.73
C LEU A 147 23.82 11.53 -13.77
N MET A 148 22.72 11.85 -14.47
CA MET A 148 21.56 10.97 -14.60
C MET A 148 21.74 9.86 -15.64
N GLU A 149 22.61 10.06 -16.65
CA GLU A 149 22.87 9.08 -17.72
C GLU A 149 23.88 7.98 -17.30
N LYS A 150 24.55 8.13 -16.15
CA LYS A 150 25.44 7.11 -15.54
C LYS A 150 24.68 6.18 -14.62
#